data_AF-A0A355S3C3-F1
#
_entry.id   AF-A0A355S3C3-F1
#
_cell.length_a   1.000
_cell.length_b   1.000
_cell.length_c   1.000
_cell.angle_alpha   90.00
_cell.angle_beta   90.00
_cell.angle_gamma   90.00
#
_symmetry.space_group_name_H-M   'P 1'
#
loop_
_entity.id
_entity.type
_entity.pdbx_description
1 polymer ?
#
loop_
_entity_poly.entity_id
_entity_poly.type
_entity_poly.pdbx_seq_one_letter_code
_entity_poly.pdbx_strand_id
1 'polypeptide(L)'
;MELGELELLKPVAEEGVEGGLKFEGFEGSWDALPNFDELEPVADGVVKVPNEDAYKTDNGDNYGLCFKGFVKAPEEGLYTFYTSSDDGSRLSVGNKVVVNNDGLHAVQRKSGLVRLPAGLHPVTIAFFEQGGDEELEISWEGPGFSTQVVPEDAWFHLP
;
A
#
# COMPACT_ATOMS: atom_id res chain seq x y z
N MET A 1 -15.25 -22.71 8.48
CA MET A 1 -15.09 -21.27 8.18
C MET A 1 -16.26 -20.91 7.30
N GLU A 2 -17.25 -20.27 7.88
CA GLU A 2 -18.49 -19.92 7.18
C GLU A 2 -18.15 -18.83 6.16
N LEU A 3 -18.32 -19.12 4.87
CA LEU A 3 -18.14 -18.19 3.75
C LEU A 3 -19.30 -17.16 3.72
N GLY A 4 -19.55 -16.54 4.87
CA GLY A 4 -20.49 -15.43 5.01
C GLY A 4 -19.93 -14.25 4.23
N GLU A 5 -20.55 -14.00 3.07
CA GLU A 5 -20.59 -12.72 2.36
C GLU A 5 -19.37 -11.83 2.60
N LEU A 6 -18.27 -12.12 1.90
CA LEU A 6 -17.22 -11.13 1.68
C LEU A 6 -17.90 -9.94 0.97
N GLU A 7 -18.27 -8.91 1.75
CA GLU A 7 -18.83 -7.67 1.21
C GLU A 7 -17.90 -7.17 0.11
N LEU A 8 -18.46 -7.02 -1.09
CA LEU A 8 -17.72 -6.54 -2.24
C LEU A 8 -17.53 -5.03 -2.08
N LEU A 9 -16.28 -4.61 -2.01
CA LEU A 9 -15.94 -3.20 -2.16
C LEU A 9 -16.43 -2.75 -3.54
N LYS A 10 -17.31 -1.75 -3.57
CA LYS A 10 -17.80 -1.18 -4.83
C LYS A 10 -16.65 -0.37 -5.45
N PRO A 11 -16.38 -0.55 -6.75
CA PRO A 11 -15.36 0.23 -7.42
C PRO A 11 -15.79 1.71 -7.52
N VAL A 12 -14.81 2.60 -7.55
CA VAL A 12 -15.02 4.03 -7.83
C VAL A 12 -15.02 4.28 -9.34
N ALA A 13 -15.74 5.30 -9.81
CA ALA A 13 -15.75 5.67 -11.23
C ALA A 13 -14.34 6.05 -11.71
N GLU A 14 -13.98 5.63 -12.94
CA GLU A 14 -12.67 5.92 -13.56
C GLU A 14 -12.58 7.36 -14.14
N GLU A 15 -13.61 8.18 -13.97
CA GLU A 15 -13.66 9.53 -14.53
C GLU A 15 -12.87 10.50 -13.66
N GLY A 16 -11.88 11.17 -14.25
CA GLY A 16 -11.07 12.18 -13.55
C GLY A 16 -10.00 11.63 -12.61
N VAL A 17 -9.53 10.39 -12.82
CA VAL A 17 -8.34 9.85 -12.13
C VAL A 17 -7.08 9.99 -12.99
N GLU A 18 -5.94 10.14 -12.33
CA GLU A 18 -4.61 10.18 -12.94
C GLU A 18 -3.75 9.00 -12.45
N GLY A 19 -2.72 8.63 -13.22
CA GLY A 19 -1.84 7.50 -12.88
C GLY A 19 -0.93 7.79 -11.68
N GLY A 20 -0.65 6.77 -10.87
CA GLY A 20 0.17 6.85 -9.66
C GLY A 20 -0.62 7.07 -8.37
N LEU A 21 0.07 7.07 -7.22
CA LEU A 21 -0.51 7.32 -5.90
C LEU A 21 0.00 8.64 -5.33
N LYS A 22 -0.86 9.35 -4.58
CA LYS A 22 -0.41 10.44 -3.70
C LYS A 22 0.35 9.85 -2.52
N PHE A 23 1.41 10.52 -2.07
CA PHE A 23 2.13 10.15 -0.86
C PHE A 23 2.31 11.35 0.08
N GLU A 24 2.42 11.04 1.36
CA GLU A 24 2.87 11.92 2.43
C GLU A 24 4.09 11.25 3.10
N GLY A 25 5.15 12.03 3.31
CA GLY A 25 6.38 11.63 3.99
C GLY A 25 6.52 12.29 5.36
N PHE A 26 7.02 11.54 6.32
CA PHE A 26 7.08 11.94 7.73
C PHE A 26 8.47 11.62 8.30
N GLU A 27 8.94 12.42 9.25
CA GLU A 27 10.15 12.11 10.04
C GLU A 27 9.74 11.72 11.45
N GLY A 28 10.32 10.64 11.97
CA GLY A 28 10.06 10.16 13.32
C GLY A 28 10.59 8.76 13.56
N SER A 29 10.76 8.43 14.84
CA SER A 29 11.26 7.12 15.27
C SER A 29 10.12 6.34 15.91
N TRP A 30 9.74 5.21 15.30
CA TRP A 30 8.62 4.39 15.75
C TRP A 30 9.02 2.91 15.77
N ASP A 31 8.43 2.14 16.70
CA ASP A 31 8.58 0.67 16.76
C ASP A 31 7.42 -0.06 16.04
N ALA A 32 6.42 0.71 15.58
CA ALA A 32 5.23 0.29 14.85
C ALA A 32 4.63 1.50 14.12
N LEU A 33 3.79 1.27 13.11
CA LEU A 33 3.18 2.34 12.31
C LEU A 33 2.46 3.38 13.20
N PRO A 34 2.81 4.67 13.09
CA PRO A 34 2.10 5.72 13.81
C PRO A 34 0.71 5.94 13.21
N ASN A 35 -0.12 6.73 13.92
CA ASN A 35 -1.29 7.33 13.30
C ASN A 35 -0.86 8.53 12.44
N PHE A 36 -0.63 8.31 11.15
CA PHE A 36 -0.20 9.37 10.22
C PHE A 36 -1.19 10.54 10.13
N ASP A 37 -2.48 10.33 10.39
CA ASP A 37 -3.47 11.42 10.38
C ASP A 37 -3.32 12.36 11.60
N GLU A 38 -2.50 12.01 12.60
CA GLU A 38 -2.15 12.84 13.76
C GLU A 38 -0.77 13.52 13.62
N LEU A 39 -0.09 13.32 12.49
CA LEU A 39 1.24 13.86 12.20
C LEU A 39 1.18 14.92 11.11
N GLU A 40 2.13 15.85 11.13
CA GLU A 40 2.33 16.81 10.04
C GLU A 40 3.33 16.22 9.03
N PRO A 41 2.97 16.10 7.74
CA PRO A 41 3.91 15.64 6.73
C PRO A 41 5.01 16.68 6.47
N VAL A 42 6.23 16.20 6.24
CA VAL A 42 7.36 17.05 5.83
C VAL A 42 7.58 17.06 4.31
N ALA A 43 6.97 16.09 3.62
CA ALA A 43 7.00 15.95 2.18
C ALA A 43 5.67 15.39 1.67
N ASP A 44 5.33 15.73 0.43
CA ASP A 44 4.19 15.16 -0.28
C ASP A 44 4.45 15.13 -1.78
N GLY A 45 3.69 14.32 -2.51
CA GLY A 45 3.77 14.27 -3.96
C GLY A 45 2.99 13.13 -4.57
N VAL A 46 3.37 12.75 -5.79
CA VAL A 46 2.79 11.63 -6.53
C VAL A 46 3.91 10.71 -7.02
N VAL A 47 3.75 9.41 -6.81
CA VAL A 47 4.65 8.37 -7.32
C VAL A 47 3.91 7.42 -8.28
N LYS A 48 4.63 6.89 -9.27
CA LYS A 48 4.05 5.88 -10.18
C LYS A 48 3.88 4.51 -9.53
N VAL A 49 4.78 4.16 -8.62
CA VAL A 49 4.80 2.91 -7.87
C VAL A 49 5.12 3.28 -6.42
N PRO A 50 4.36 2.77 -5.43
CA PRO A 50 4.67 2.98 -4.02
C PRO A 50 5.89 2.14 -3.63
N ASN A 51 6.98 2.81 -3.24
CA ASN A 51 8.19 2.20 -2.69
C ASN A 51 8.88 3.19 -1.73
N GLU A 52 9.95 2.74 -1.10
CA GLU A 52 10.74 3.48 -0.11
C GLU A 52 11.38 4.76 -0.69
N ASP A 53 11.61 4.84 -2.00
CA ASP A 53 12.27 5.99 -2.65
C ASP A 53 11.39 7.24 -2.74
N ALA A 54 10.10 7.16 -2.40
CA ALA A 54 9.19 8.29 -2.43
C ALA A 54 9.67 9.45 -1.54
N TYR A 55 10.21 9.13 -0.37
CA TYR A 55 10.85 10.07 0.54
C TYR A 55 11.65 9.29 1.59
N LYS A 56 12.86 9.78 1.90
CA LYS A 56 13.75 9.29 2.95
C LYS A 56 14.44 10.48 3.61
N THR A 57 14.82 10.34 4.88
CA THR A 57 15.72 11.27 5.57
C THR A 57 17.14 11.18 4.98
N ASP A 58 18.00 12.16 5.30
CA ASP A 58 19.38 12.20 4.78
C ASP A 58 20.23 10.97 5.14
N ASN A 59 19.92 10.31 6.26
CA ASN A 59 20.60 9.08 6.70
C ASN A 59 19.84 7.80 6.33
N GLY A 60 18.65 7.89 5.73
CA GLY A 60 17.83 6.72 5.40
C GLY A 60 17.08 6.09 6.57
N ASP A 61 17.11 6.70 7.76
CA ASP A 61 16.48 6.14 8.97
C ASP A 61 15.41 7.09 9.54
N ASN A 62 14.50 6.56 10.36
CA ASN A 62 13.51 7.34 11.12
C ASN A 62 12.59 8.18 10.23
N TYR A 63 11.97 7.51 9.25
CA TYR A 63 10.98 8.12 8.38
C TYR A 63 9.78 7.21 8.17
N GLY A 64 8.69 7.79 7.67
CA GLY A 64 7.46 7.08 7.35
C GLY A 64 6.85 7.58 6.06
N LEU A 65 6.10 6.70 5.40
CA LEU A 65 5.41 6.96 4.14
C LEU A 65 3.96 6.51 4.25
N CYS A 66 3.05 7.36 3.79
CA CYS A 66 1.64 7.03 3.64
C CYS A 66 1.20 7.30 2.21
N PHE A 67 0.91 6.24 1.45
CA PHE A 67 0.39 6.33 0.09
C PHE A 67 -1.12 6.16 0.09
N LYS A 68 -1.83 7.04 -0.63
CA LYS A 68 -3.29 7.03 -0.76
C LYS A 68 -3.69 7.17 -2.24
N GLY A 69 -4.67 6.37 -2.65
CA GLY A 69 -5.21 6.39 -4.01
C GLY A 69 -6.02 5.14 -4.30
N PHE A 70 -5.81 4.53 -5.46
CA PHE A 70 -6.57 3.38 -5.93
C PHE A 70 -5.67 2.34 -6.61
N VAL A 71 -6.06 1.07 -6.49
CA VAL A 71 -5.55 -0.03 -7.31
C VAL A 71 -6.64 -0.51 -8.26
N LYS A 72 -6.31 -0.70 -9.54
CA LYS A 72 -7.24 -1.21 -10.55
C LYS A 72 -7.17 -2.73 -10.65
N ALA A 73 -8.21 -3.43 -10.22
CA ALA A 73 -8.37 -4.86 -10.45
C ALA A 73 -8.85 -5.11 -11.90
N PRO A 74 -8.10 -5.85 -12.75
CA PRO A 74 -8.47 -6.05 -14.15
C PRO A 74 -9.73 -6.91 -14.31
N GLU A 75 -9.94 -7.88 -13.42
CA GLU A 75 -11.08 -8.80 -13.45
C GLU A 75 -11.67 -8.99 -12.04
N GLU A 76 -12.93 -9.39 -11.96
CA GLU A 76 -13.50 -9.79 -10.67
C GLU A 76 -12.87 -11.10 -10.18
N GLY A 77 -12.45 -11.14 -8.92
CA GLY A 77 -12.03 -12.39 -8.30
C GLY A 77 -11.33 -12.24 -6.97
N LEU A 78 -10.66 -13.31 -6.55
CA LEU A 78 -9.81 -13.32 -5.37
C LEU A 78 -8.41 -12.86 -5.74
N TYR A 79 -7.91 -11.89 -4.99
CA TYR A 79 -6.57 -11.35 -5.10
C TYR A 79 -5.83 -11.63 -3.79
N THR A 80 -4.60 -12.13 -3.89
CA THR A 80 -3.66 -12.16 -2.77
C THR A 80 -2.72 -10.98 -2.96
N PHE A 81 -2.74 -10.03 -2.04
CA PHE A 81 -1.73 -8.98 -1.98
C PHE A 81 -0.59 -9.40 -1.05
N TYR A 82 0.58 -8.86 -1.30
CA TYR A 82 1.78 -9.03 -0.51
C TYR A 82 2.43 -7.68 -0.26
N THR A 83 3.01 -7.54 0.93
CA THR A 83 3.98 -6.49 1.24
C THR A 83 5.30 -7.20 1.56
N SER A 84 6.39 -6.79 0.93
CA SER A 84 7.75 -7.07 1.40
C SER A 84 8.29 -5.77 1.98
N SER A 85 8.64 -5.73 3.26
CA SER A 85 9.19 -4.51 3.85
C SER A 85 10.22 -4.72 4.94
N ASP A 86 11.07 -3.70 5.09
CA ASP A 86 12.04 -3.46 6.16
C ASP A 86 11.98 -1.95 6.44
N ASP A 87 11.53 -1.46 7.58
CA ASP A 87 10.79 -2.13 8.67
C ASP A 87 9.31 -2.38 8.29
N GLY A 88 8.36 -1.79 9.04
CA GLY A 88 6.98 -2.24 9.10
C GLY A 88 6.07 -1.59 8.06
N SER A 89 5.12 -2.37 7.54
CA SER A 89 4.13 -1.89 6.57
C SER A 89 2.72 -2.43 6.78
N ARG A 90 1.73 -1.73 6.22
CA ARG A 90 0.32 -2.13 6.21
C ARG A 90 -0.34 -1.73 4.90
N LEU A 91 -0.97 -2.68 4.24
CA LEU A 91 -1.81 -2.43 3.06
C LEU A 91 -3.29 -2.60 3.42
N SER A 92 -4.05 -1.54 3.19
CA SER A 92 -5.52 -1.55 3.28
C SER A 92 -6.13 -1.39 1.89
N VAL A 93 -7.20 -2.14 1.63
CA VAL A 93 -8.04 -1.98 0.43
C VAL A 93 -9.46 -1.66 0.89
N GLY A 94 -10.00 -0.53 0.45
CA GLY A 94 -11.14 0.10 1.08
C GLY A 94 -10.88 0.37 2.57
N ASN A 95 -11.82 -0.04 3.43
CA ASN A 95 -11.69 0.10 4.88
C ASN A 95 -11.09 -1.14 5.57
N LYS A 96 -10.58 -2.11 4.80
CA LYS A 96 -10.10 -3.39 5.32
C LYS A 96 -8.58 -3.47 5.24
N VAL A 97 -7.93 -3.74 6.37
CA VAL A 97 -6.53 -4.16 6.39
C VAL A 97 -6.43 -5.53 5.72
N VAL A 98 -5.75 -5.57 4.58
CA VAL A 98 -5.54 -6.80 3.82
C VAL A 98 -4.23 -7.43 4.24
N VAL A 99 -3.14 -6.66 4.28
CA VAL A 99 -1.82 -7.13 4.74
C VAL A 99 -1.39 -6.31 5.95
N ASN A 100 -1.03 -7.00 7.02
CA ASN A 100 -0.41 -6.41 8.21
C ASN A 100 1.00 -7.00 8.38
N ASN A 101 2.00 -6.18 8.09
CA ASN A 101 3.42 -6.44 8.23
C ASN A 101 4.05 -5.38 9.15
N ASP A 102 3.33 -4.98 10.21
CA ASP A 102 3.75 -3.91 11.11
C ASP A 102 4.72 -4.43 12.19
N GLY A 103 5.49 -3.51 12.79
CA GLY A 103 6.53 -3.76 13.78
C GLY A 103 7.94 -3.76 13.19
N LEU A 104 8.94 -3.73 14.06
CA LEU A 104 10.36 -3.82 13.69
C LEU A 104 10.72 -5.21 13.17
N HIS A 105 11.36 -5.26 12.01
CA HIS A 105 11.89 -6.47 11.41
C HIS A 105 12.73 -6.17 10.18
N ALA A 106 13.77 -6.97 9.95
CA ALA A 106 14.42 -7.03 8.64
C ALA A 106 13.42 -7.42 7.54
N VAL A 107 13.81 -7.30 6.25
CA VAL A 107 12.97 -7.62 5.08
C VAL A 107 12.11 -8.87 5.30
N GLN A 108 10.81 -8.64 5.43
CA GLN A 108 9.82 -9.69 5.65
C GLN A 108 8.67 -9.54 4.67
N ARG A 109 8.25 -10.66 4.08
CA ARG A 109 7.06 -10.72 3.22
C ARG A 109 5.85 -11.26 3.98
N LYS A 110 4.75 -10.51 3.95
CA LYS A 110 3.41 -10.94 4.42
C LYS A 110 2.41 -10.93 3.28
N SER A 111 1.27 -11.57 3.48
CA SER A 111 0.20 -11.58 2.49
C SER A 111 -1.19 -11.53 3.11
N GLY A 112 -2.17 -11.23 2.27
CA GLY A 112 -3.57 -11.17 2.63
C GLY A 112 -4.48 -11.33 1.43
N LEU A 113 -5.63 -11.98 1.66
CA LEU A 113 -6.60 -12.28 0.62
C LEU A 113 -7.79 -11.31 0.67
N VAL A 114 -8.19 -10.81 -0.50
CA VAL A 114 -9.37 -9.96 -0.68
C VAL A 114 -10.12 -10.31 -1.97
N ARG A 115 -11.44 -10.24 -1.95
CA ARG A 115 -12.27 -10.38 -3.16
C ARG A 115 -12.55 -8.99 -3.73
N LEU A 116 -12.21 -8.76 -4.99
CA LEU A 116 -12.40 -7.47 -5.66
C LEU A 116 -13.27 -7.65 -6.90
N PRO A 117 -14.31 -6.82 -7.10
CA PRO A 117 -14.87 -6.55 -8.42
C PRO A 117 -13.83 -5.98 -9.37
N ALA A 118 -14.04 -6.09 -10.68
CA ALA A 118 -13.23 -5.35 -11.64
C ALA A 118 -13.38 -3.83 -11.43
N GLY A 119 -12.30 -3.07 -11.57
CA GLY A 119 -12.28 -1.60 -11.43
C GLY A 119 -11.38 -1.08 -10.31
N LEU A 120 -11.54 0.21 -9.98
CA LEU A 120 -10.71 0.94 -9.02
C LEU A 120 -11.16 0.71 -7.58
N HIS A 121 -10.24 0.30 -6.71
CA HIS A 121 -10.46 0.12 -5.28
C HIS A 121 -9.59 1.06 -4.47
N PRO A 122 -10.13 1.80 -3.48
CA PRO A 122 -9.32 2.65 -2.63
C PRO A 122 -8.21 1.83 -1.96
N VAL A 123 -7.01 2.40 -1.88
CA VAL A 123 -5.89 1.79 -1.17
C VAL A 123 -5.25 2.79 -0.23
N THR A 124 -4.73 2.26 0.88
CA THR A 124 -3.79 2.97 1.75
C THR A 124 -2.64 2.04 2.05
N ILE A 125 -1.42 2.49 1.75
CA ILE A 125 -0.18 1.78 2.08
C ILE A 125 0.56 2.65 3.09
N ALA A 126 0.79 2.11 4.26
CA ALA A 126 1.55 2.76 5.32
C ALA A 126 2.85 2.00 5.52
N PHE A 127 3.95 2.72 5.69
CA PHE A 127 5.30 2.18 5.87
C PHE A 127 6.10 3.06 6.85
N PHE A 128 7.00 2.45 7.61
CA PHE A 128 8.02 3.19 8.36
C PHE A 128 9.35 2.44 8.34
N GLU A 129 10.43 3.21 8.49
CA GLU A 129 11.78 2.73 8.67
C GLU A 129 12.36 3.33 9.95
N GLN A 130 12.79 2.51 10.91
CA GLN A 130 13.46 3.00 12.11
C GLN A 130 14.96 3.12 11.90
N GLY A 131 15.59 2.14 11.25
CA GLY A 131 16.93 2.25 10.74
C GLY A 131 17.58 0.93 10.38
N GLY A 132 18.53 0.98 9.45
CA GLY A 132 19.09 -0.21 8.83
C GLY A 132 19.07 -0.11 7.31
N ASP A 133 18.81 -1.24 6.65
CA ASP A 133 18.49 -1.26 5.22
C ASP A 133 16.97 -1.24 5.09
N GLU A 134 16.46 -0.59 4.04
CA GLU A 134 15.04 -0.34 3.87
C GLU A 134 14.50 -0.89 2.54
N GLU A 135 13.30 -1.46 2.56
CA GLU A 135 12.61 -1.95 1.36
C GLU A 135 11.09 -1.79 1.52
N LEU A 136 10.39 -1.43 0.43
CA LEU A 136 8.94 -1.55 0.33
C LEU A 136 8.53 -2.00 -1.07
N GLU A 137 8.09 -3.25 -1.20
CA GLU A 137 7.50 -3.79 -2.44
C GLU A 137 6.05 -4.24 -2.22
N ILE A 138 5.15 -3.80 -3.12
CA ILE A 138 3.79 -4.31 -3.21
C ILE A 138 3.66 -5.25 -4.41
N SER A 139 3.35 -6.52 -4.13
CA SER A 139 3.06 -7.52 -5.15
C SER A 139 1.68 -8.13 -4.97
N TRP A 140 1.16 -8.78 -6.01
CA TRP A 140 -0.13 -9.43 -5.98
C TRP A 140 -0.22 -10.60 -6.96
N GLU A 141 -1.19 -11.48 -6.73
CA GLU A 141 -1.69 -12.44 -7.70
C GLU A 141 -3.21 -12.38 -7.75
N GLY A 142 -3.79 -12.77 -8.88
CA GLY A 142 -5.22 -12.67 -9.11
C GLY A 142 -5.69 -13.52 -10.29
N PRO A 143 -6.95 -13.37 -10.72
CA PRO A 143 -7.48 -14.10 -11.86
C PRO A 143 -6.64 -13.86 -13.12
N GLY A 144 -6.15 -14.95 -13.71
CA GLY A 144 -5.44 -14.91 -14.98
C GLY A 144 -3.94 -14.53 -14.90
N PHE A 145 -3.37 -14.28 -13.71
CA PHE A 145 -1.94 -14.01 -13.57
C PHE A 145 -1.32 -14.56 -12.28
N SER A 146 -0.06 -14.99 -12.36
CA SER A 146 0.75 -15.40 -11.20
C SER A 146 1.27 -14.19 -10.42
N THR A 147 1.75 -14.43 -9.20
CA THR A 147 2.42 -13.43 -8.37
C THR A 147 3.39 -12.55 -9.18
N GLN A 148 3.17 -11.24 -9.12
CA GLN A 148 3.99 -10.20 -9.75
C GLN A 148 3.92 -8.91 -8.93
N VAL A 149 4.89 -8.00 -9.11
CA VAL A 149 4.78 -6.62 -8.60
C VAL A 149 3.53 -5.98 -9.18
N VAL A 150 2.80 -5.19 -8.39
CA VAL A 150 1.64 -4.46 -8.92
C VAL A 150 2.16 -3.46 -9.96
N PRO A 151 1.73 -3.56 -11.24
CA PRO A 151 2.31 -2.76 -12.31
C PRO A 151 1.97 -1.28 -12.17
N GLU A 152 2.81 -0.40 -12.74
CA GLU A 152 2.64 1.06 -12.61
C GLU A 152 1.28 1.56 -13.13
N ASP A 153 0.71 0.88 -14.11
CA ASP A 153 -0.57 1.22 -14.74
C ASP A 153 -1.80 0.70 -13.97
N ALA A 154 -1.58 0.01 -12.84
CA ALA A 154 -2.64 -0.35 -11.91
C ALA A 154 -2.87 0.68 -10.80
N TRP A 155 -2.00 1.70 -10.66
CA TRP A 155 -2.08 2.71 -9.62
C TRP A 155 -2.73 4.02 -10.11
N PHE A 156 -3.65 4.56 -9.32
CA PHE A 156 -4.37 5.80 -9.65
C PHE A 156 -4.63 6.69 -8.44
N HIS A 157 -4.80 7.99 -8.67
CA HIS A 157 -5.21 8.96 -7.65
C HIS A 157 -6.23 9.96 -8.22
N LEU A 158 -6.89 10.69 -7.33
CA LEU A 158 -7.67 11.88 -7.72
C LEU A 158 -6.73 13.09 -7.78
N PRO A 159 -6.89 14.00 -8.75
CA PRO A 159 -6.14 15.25 -8.86
C PRO A 159 -6.04 16.04 -7.55
#